data_AF-A0A517N0R9-F1
#
_entry.id   AF-A0A517N0R9-F1
#
_cell.length_a   1.000
_cell.length_b   1.000
_cell.length_c   1.000
_cell.angle_alpha   90.00
_cell.angle_beta   90.00
_cell.angle_gamma   90.00
#
_symmetry.space_group_name_H-M   'P 1'
#
loop_
_entity.id
_entity.type
_entity.pdbx_description
1 polymer ?
#
loop_
_entity_poly.entity_id
_entity_poly.type
_entity_poly.pdbx_seq_one_letter_code
_entity_poly.pdbx_strand_id
1 'polypeptide(L)' 'MKTLLAKFGISSIAFALFAALSISLAGCDNEREVLDVETPDGEVEIDRDPDNGDIDVETEDN' A
#
# COMPACT_ATOMS: atom_id res chain seq x y z
N MET A 1 -39.05 21.32 2.38
CA MET A 1 -38.44 20.10 2.98
C MET A 1 -37.84 19.13 1.97
N LYS A 2 -38.29 19.06 0.71
CA LYS A 2 -37.74 18.14 -0.31
C LYS A 2 -36.32 18.52 -0.79
N THR A 3 -36.01 19.82 -0.78
CA THR A 3 -34.71 20.38 -1.21
C THR A 3 -33.59 20.24 -0.17
N LEU A 4 -33.93 19.90 1.08
CA LEU A 4 -32.96 19.77 2.18
C LEU A 4 -32.37 18.35 2.27
N LEU A 5 -33.20 17.34 1.99
CA LEU A 5 -32.78 15.93 1.90
C LEU A 5 -31.83 15.69 0.73
N ALA A 6 -32.06 16.35 -0.42
CA ALA A 6 -31.16 16.26 -1.57
C ALA A 6 -29.77 16.86 -1.30
N LYS A 7 -29.71 17.98 -0.56
CA LYS A 7 -28.43 18.64 -0.21
C LYS A 7 -27.58 17.81 0.75
N PHE A 8 -28.21 17.08 1.68
CA PHE A 8 -27.51 16.16 2.57
C PHE A 8 -26.99 14.91 1.84
N GLY A 9 -27.78 14.35 0.90
CA GLY A 9 -27.36 13.19 0.11
C GLY A 9 -26.17 13.48 -0.81
N ILE A 10 -26.19 14.64 -1.47
CA ILE A 10 -25.11 15.05 -2.39
C ILE A 10 -23.81 15.36 -1.62
N SER A 11 -23.92 15.94 -0.41
CA SER A 11 -22.77 16.20 0.46
C SER A 11 -22.07 14.93 0.94
N SER A 12 -22.82 13.85 1.18
CA SER A 12 -22.26 12.56 1.62
C SER A 12 -21.50 11.83 0.51
N ILE A 13 -22.01 11.88 -0.73
CA ILE A 13 -21.37 11.26 -1.90
C ILE A 13 -20.05 11.95 -2.25
N ALA A 14 -20.00 13.28 -2.16
CA ALA A 14 -18.78 14.04 -2.42
C ALA A 14 -17.66 13.69 -1.41
N PHE A 15 -18.02 13.47 -0.14
CA PHE A 15 -17.06 13.09 0.90
C PHE A 15 -16.51 11.67 0.68
N ALA A 16 -17.37 10.72 0.30
CA ALA A 16 -16.96 9.34 0.01
C ALA A 16 -16.01 9.25 -1.19
N LEU A 17 -16.26 10.02 -2.26
CA LEU A 17 -15.37 10.07 -3.43
C LEU A 17 -14.00 10.67 -3.10
N PHE A 18 -13.97 11.70 -2.25
CA PHE A 18 -12.71 12.31 -1.81
C PHE A 18 -11.89 11.35 -0.94
N ALA A 19 -12.54 10.63 -0.03
CA ALA A 19 -11.89 9.64 0.83
C ALA A 19 -11.29 8.45 0.05
N ALA A 20 -12.00 7.96 -0.97
CA ALA A 20 -11.51 6.87 -1.82
C ALA A 20 -10.24 7.26 -2.60
N LEU A 21 -10.18 8.49 -3.12
CA LEU A 21 -9.00 9.01 -3.83
C LEU A 21 -7.78 9.14 -2.89
N SER A 22 -7.99 9.56 -1.64
CA SER A 22 -6.90 9.65 -0.67
C SER A 22 -6.30 8.29 -0.28
N ILE A 23 -7.08 7.21 -0.29
CA ILE A 23 -6.57 5.85 -0.02
C ILE A 23 -5.76 5.33 -1.21
N SER A 24 -6.15 5.67 -2.45
CA SER A 24 -5.39 5.29 -3.64
C SER A 24 -4.05 6.01 -3.78
N LEU A 25 -3.88 7.22 -3.22
CA LEU A 25 -2.61 7.94 -3.22
C LEU A 25 -1.68 7.54 -2.07
N ALA A 26 -2.22 6.97 -0.99
CA ALA A 26 -1.44 6.57 0.18
C ALA A 26 -0.72 5.21 0.02
N GLY A 27 -0.77 4.63 -1.19
CA GLY A 27 -0.12 3.36 -1.47
C GLY A 27 -0.90 2.19 -0.89
N CYS A 28 -1.39 1.32 -1.77
CA CYS A 28 -1.51 -0.09 -1.40
C CYS A 28 -0.10 -0.67 -1.46
N ASP A 29 0.82 -0.24 -0.57
CA ASP A 29 2.15 -0.84 -0.46
C ASP A 29 1.96 -2.31 -0.10
N ASN A 30 2.22 -3.16 -1.08
CA ASN A 30 2.16 -4.61 -1.00
C ASN A 30 3.60 -5.11 -1.16
N GLU A 31 4.49 -4.54 -0.35
CA GLU A 31 5.86 -5.01 -0.19
C GLU A 31 5.76 -6.49 0.19
N ARG A 32 6.26 -7.35 -0.70
CA ARG A 32 6.18 -8.81 -0.55
C ARG A 32 7.60 -9.33 -0.42
N GLU A 33 8.00 -9.52 0.82
CA GLU A 33 9.16 -10.33 1.18
C GLU A 33 9.01 -11.72 0.53
N VAL A 34 10.00 -12.09 -0.29
CA VAL A 34 9.92 -13.31 -1.11
C VAL A 34 10.61 -14.48 -0.40
N LEU A 35 11.73 -14.20 0.26
CA LEU A 35 12.52 -15.19 0.96
C LEU A 35 13.48 -14.52 1.96
N ASP A 36 13.35 -14.90 3.22
CA ASP A 36 14.29 -14.62 4.30
C ASP A 36 15.03 -15.93 4.68
N VAL A 37 16.36 -15.87 4.74
CA VAL A 37 17.24 -16.96 5.15
C VAL A 37 18.23 -16.49 6.22
N GLU A 38 17.97 -16.86 7.47
CA GLU A 38 18.95 -16.80 8.54
C GLU A 38 20.05 -17.86 8.34
N THR A 39 21.30 -17.42 8.20
CA THR A 39 22.47 -18.30 8.20
C THR A 39 23.37 -18.03 9.41
N PRO A 40 24.17 -19.00 9.88
CA PRO A 40 25.10 -18.77 10.98
C PRO A 40 26.15 -17.68 10.72
N ASP A 41 26.37 -17.31 9.45
CA ASP A 41 27.37 -16.34 8.99
C ASP A 41 26.74 -14.96 8.69
N GLY A 42 25.42 -14.81 8.79
CA GLY A 42 24.71 -13.61 8.37
C GLY A 42 23.28 -13.85 7.87
N GLU A 43 22.59 -12.77 7.53
CA GLU A 43 21.21 -12.78 7.03
C GLU A 43 21.18 -12.43 5.54
N VAL A 44 20.34 -13.13 4.77
CA VAL A 44 20.12 -12.87 3.35
C VAL A 44 18.64 -12.59 3.14
N GLU A 45 18.32 -11.34 2.81
CA GLU A 45 16.98 -10.90 2.49
C GLU A 45 16.83 -10.71 0.98
N ILE A 46 15.74 -11.22 0.41
CA ILE A 46 15.41 -11.06 -1.00
C ILE A 46 14.01 -10.47 -1.12
N ASP A 47 13.98 -9.25 -1.64
CA ASP A 47 12.75 -8.52 -1.94
C ASP A 47 12.49 -8.46 -3.44
N ARG A 48 11.20 -8.49 -3.78
CA ARG A 48 10.74 -8.25 -5.14
C ARG A 48 9.74 -7.12 -5.15
N ASP A 49 10.06 -6.10 -5.93
CA ASP A 49 9.14 -5.00 -6.20
C ASP A 49 7.91 -5.53 -6.99
N PRO A 50 6.68 -5.37 -6.44
CA PRO A 50 5.47 -5.88 -7.06
C PRO A 50 5.01 -5.06 -8.29
N ASP A 51 5.54 -3.85 -8.48
CA ASP A 51 5.12 -2.89 -9.50
C ASP A 51 5.94 -3.02 -10.78
N ASN A 52 7.25 -3.26 -10.69
CA ASN A 52 8.16 -3.39 -11.84
C ASN A 52 8.81 -4.79 -11.96
N GLY A 53 8.80 -5.58 -10.89
CA GLY A 53 9.45 -6.90 -10.84
C GLY A 53 10.96 -6.87 -10.61
N ASP A 54 11.51 -5.72 -10.22
CA ASP A 54 12.91 -5.56 -9.82
C ASP A 54 13.16 -6.38 -8.56
N ILE A 55 14.40 -6.88 -8.44
CA ILE A 55 14.83 -7.76 -7.35
C ILE A 55 16.00 -7.10 -6.65
N ASP A 56 15.83 -6.85 -5.36
CA ASP A 56 16.88 -6.39 -4.46
C ASP A 56 17.33 -7.56 -3.57
N VAL A 57 18.64 -7.62 -3.34
CA VAL A 57 19.28 -8.66 -2.53
C VAL A 57 20.18 -7.96 -1.53
N GLU A 58 19.83 -8.07 -0.26
CA GLU A 58 20.62 -7.56 0.85
C GLU A 58 21.34 -8.70 1.55
N THR A 59 22.53 -8.42 2.06
CA THR A 59 23.33 -9.41 2.77
C THR A 59 24.03 -8.72 3.92
N GLU A 60 23.74 -9.18 5.13
CA GLU A 60 24.34 -8.66 6.35
C GLU A 60 25.33 -9.68 6.93
N ASP A 61 26.61 -9.33 6.94
CA ASP A 61 27.67 -10.11 7.59
C ASP A 61 27.75 -9.74 9.09
N ASN A 62 27.79 -10.72 10.00
CA ASN A 62 27.92 -10.52 11.46
C ASN A 62 29.35 -10.27 11.94
#